data_AF-J9ZV69-F1
#
_entry.id   AF-J9ZV69-F1
#
_cell.length_a   1.000
_cell.length_b   1.000
_cell.length_c   1.000
_cell.angle_alpha   90.00
_cell.angle_beta   90.00
_cell.angle_gamma   90.00
#
_symmetry.space_group_name_H-M   'P 1'
#
loop_
_entity.id
_entity.type
_entity.pdbx_description
1 polymer ?
#
loop_
_entity_poly.entity_id
_entity_poly.type
_entity_poly.pdbx_seq_one_letter_code
_entity_poly.pdbx_strand_id
1 'polypeptide(L)'
;ATGVGWVYIYALKDPTGQHDISQLRSLQDWFLQFELQSLPGVSEVASVGGMVKQYQVQVDPDKLRAYNIPLSLIQTAIEQANREVGASVIEMAEAEYMVRASGYLQGLDDLASVPLGVNDQGTPLLL
;
A
#
# COMPACT_ATOMS: atom_id res chain seq x y z
N ALA A 1 11.06 28.72 14.14
CA ALA A 1 11.09 27.82 15.29
C ALA A 1 9.67 27.72 15.83
N THR A 2 9.00 26.58 15.68
CA THR A 2 7.69 26.35 16.31
C THR A 2 7.94 26.04 17.79
N GLY A 3 7.30 26.78 18.69
CA GLY A 3 7.56 26.77 20.13
C GLY A 3 6.87 25.62 20.86
N VAL A 4 7.08 24.37 20.45
CA VAL A 4 6.55 23.19 21.15
C VAL A 4 7.73 22.28 21.50
N GLY A 5 7.98 22.10 22.80
CA GLY A 5 9.10 21.30 23.30
C GLY A 5 8.85 19.79 23.16
N TRP A 6 9.93 19.01 23.05
CA TRP A 6 9.86 17.55 23.11
C TRP A 6 9.53 17.15 24.55
N VAL A 7 8.30 16.67 24.79
CA VAL A 7 7.81 16.37 26.15
C VAL A 7 8.17 14.95 26.58
N TYR A 8 7.97 13.97 25.69
CA TYR A 8 8.19 12.56 26.00
C TYR A 8 8.71 11.80 24.77
N ILE A 9 9.66 10.90 24.99
CA ILE A 9 10.29 10.08 23.96
C ILE A 9 10.26 8.63 24.42
N TYR A 10 9.86 7.73 23.52
CA TYR A 10 9.86 6.29 23.76
C TYR A 10 10.41 5.54 22.55
N ALA A 11 10.72 4.27 22.75
CA ALA A 11 11.13 3.34 21.70
C ALA A 11 10.24 2.10 21.74
N LEU A 12 9.83 1.64 20.56
CA LEU A 12 9.15 0.35 20.40
C LEU A 12 10.19 -0.76 20.27
N LYS A 13 10.03 -1.81 21.08
CA LYS A 13 10.89 -2.99 21.07
C LYS A 13 10.06 -4.22 21.28
N ASP A 14 10.28 -5.24 20.45
CA ASP A 14 9.77 -6.59 20.66
C ASP A 14 10.93 -7.52 21.05
N PRO A 15 11.06 -7.92 22.34
CA PRO A 15 12.09 -8.85 22.79
C PRO A 15 11.93 -10.27 22.24
N THR A 16 10.75 -10.65 21.75
CA THR A 16 10.49 -11.99 21.20
C THR A 16 10.99 -12.15 19.78
N GLY A 17 11.21 -11.03 19.07
CA GLY A 17 11.63 -11.02 17.67
C GLY A 17 10.53 -11.44 16.69
N GLN A 18 9.26 -11.48 17.11
CA GLN A 18 8.13 -11.78 16.25
C GLN A 18 7.75 -10.60 15.35
N HIS A 19 8.12 -9.39 15.76
CA HIS A 19 7.89 -8.16 15.01
C HIS A 19 9.19 -7.56 14.49
N ASP A 20 9.21 -7.26 13.19
CA ASP A 20 10.29 -6.50 12.58
C ASP A 20 10.11 -4.98 12.76
N ILE A 21 11.15 -4.22 12.41
CA ILE A 21 11.15 -2.75 12.53
C ILE A 21 10.09 -2.07 11.66
N SER A 22 9.58 -2.73 10.61
CA SER A 22 8.53 -2.19 9.75
C SER A 22 7.16 -2.35 10.37
N GLN A 23 6.91 -3.49 11.02
CA GLN A 23 5.69 -3.75 11.77
C GLN A 23 5.61 -2.83 13.00
N LEU A 24 6.71 -2.63 13.72
CA LEU A 24 6.76 -1.68 14.83
C LEU A 24 6.53 -0.23 14.34
N ARG A 25 7.09 0.14 13.19
CA ARG A 25 6.83 1.44 12.58
C ARG A 25 5.38 1.60 12.13
N SER A 26 4.77 0.55 11.58
CA SER A 26 3.35 0.55 11.26
C SER A 26 2.47 0.68 12.50
N LEU A 27 2.79 -0.01 13.60
CA LEU A 27 2.09 0.16 14.87
C LEU A 27 2.20 1.60 15.40
N GLN A 28 3.38 2.21 15.28
CA GLN A 28 3.58 3.62 15.63
C GLN A 28 2.67 4.53 14.81
N ASP A 29 2.76 4.46 13.48
CA ASP A 29 2.13 5.44 12.59
C ASP A 29 0.61 5.28 12.49
N TRP A 30 0.11 4.04 12.56
CA TRP A 30 -1.30 3.73 12.30
C TRP A 30 -2.12 3.45 13.56
N PHE A 31 -1.50 3.39 14.73
CA PHE A 31 -2.21 3.19 16.00
C PHE A 31 -1.75 4.19 17.06
N LEU A 32 -0.49 4.08 17.52
CA LEU A 32 -0.03 4.87 18.68
C LEU A 32 -0.05 6.38 18.43
N GLN A 33 0.29 6.81 17.21
CA GLN A 33 0.25 8.22 16.85
C GLN A 33 -1.16 8.79 17.02
N PHE A 34 -2.20 8.11 16.51
CA PHE A 34 -3.59 8.57 16.62
C PHE A 34 -4.09 8.57 18.07
N GLU A 35 -3.79 7.51 18.82
CA GLU A 35 -4.17 7.40 20.23
C GLU A 35 -3.55 8.54 21.07
N LEU A 36 -2.26 8.81 20.88
CA LEU A 36 -1.54 9.84 21.64
C LEU A 36 -1.89 11.27 21.19
N GLN A 37 -2.10 11.50 19.89
CA GLN A 37 -2.53 12.81 19.37
C GLN A 37 -3.94 13.20 19.84
N SER A 38 -4.77 12.22 20.22
CA SER A 38 -6.12 12.49 20.73
C SER A 38 -6.13 13.08 22.15
N LEU A 39 -5.01 13.03 22.88
CA LEU A 39 -4.94 13.48 24.27
C LEU A 39 -4.95 15.02 24.36
N PRO A 40 -5.66 15.60 25.35
CA PRO A 40 -5.66 17.05 25.57
C PRO A 40 -4.25 17.60 25.78
N GLY A 41 -3.92 18.66 25.05
CA GLY A 41 -2.61 19.32 25.14
C GLY A 41 -1.50 18.71 24.29
N VAL A 42 -1.77 17.63 23.54
CA VAL A 42 -0.84 17.08 22.55
C VAL A 42 -1.09 17.72 21.19
N SER A 43 -0.11 18.45 20.66
CA SER A 43 -0.21 19.06 19.32
C SER A 43 0.27 18.13 18.20
N GLU A 44 1.28 17.32 18.48
CA GLU A 44 1.92 16.45 17.50
C GLU A 44 2.56 15.25 18.19
N VAL A 45 2.54 14.10 17.51
CA VAL A 45 3.29 12.91 17.87
C VAL A 45 4.07 12.53 16.62
N ALA A 46 5.40 12.68 16.67
CA ALA A 46 6.26 12.45 15.53
C ALA A 46 6.97 11.09 15.65
N SER A 47 6.99 10.34 14.55
CA SER A 47 7.74 9.09 14.45
C SER A 47 9.21 9.35 14.13
N VAL A 48 10.11 8.72 14.88
CA VAL A 48 11.57 8.82 14.68
C VAL A 48 12.15 7.43 14.42
N GLY A 49 12.84 7.28 13.28
CA GLY A 49 13.42 6.00 12.87
C GLY A 49 12.37 4.98 12.37
N GLY A 50 12.71 3.69 12.49
CA GLY A 50 11.91 2.59 11.92
C GLY A 50 12.00 2.49 10.40
N MET A 51 11.28 1.53 9.82
CA MET A 51 11.21 1.32 8.38
C MET A 51 9.77 1.38 7.89
N VAL A 52 9.45 2.25 6.94
CA VAL A 52 8.11 2.24 6.33
C VAL A 52 8.03 1.03 5.40
N LYS A 53 7.00 0.19 5.57
CA LYS A 53 6.78 -0.97 4.70
C LYS A 53 6.61 -0.50 3.25
N GLN A 54 7.38 -1.09 2.34
CA GLN A 54 7.36 -0.79 0.92
C GLN A 54 7.32 -2.07 0.11
N TYR A 55 6.45 -2.12 -0.89
CA TYR A 55 6.49 -3.14 -1.93
C TYR A 55 7.42 -2.66 -3.05
N GLN A 56 8.50 -3.38 -3.30
CA GLN A 56 9.50 -3.00 -4.30
C GLN A 56 9.41 -3.91 -5.52
N VAL A 57 9.07 -3.34 -6.66
CA VAL A 57 9.09 -4.03 -7.96
C VAL A 57 10.46 -3.80 -8.60
N GLN A 58 11.31 -4.82 -8.54
CA GLN A 58 12.63 -4.80 -9.16
C GLN A 58 12.55 -5.47 -10.53
N VAL A 59 12.71 -4.67 -11.58
CA VAL A 59 12.59 -5.13 -12.96
C VAL A 59 13.90 -5.72 -13.48
N ASP A 60 13.80 -6.78 -14.28
CA ASP A 60 14.91 -7.37 -15.02
C ASP A 60 14.95 -6.80 -16.45
N PRO A 61 15.98 -6.00 -16.81
CA PRO A 61 16.08 -5.38 -18.13
C PRO A 61 16.14 -6.37 -19.29
N ASP A 62 16.66 -7.58 -19.07
CA ASP A 62 16.77 -8.60 -20.12
C ASP A 62 15.41 -9.24 -20.40
N LYS A 63 14.60 -9.47 -19.35
CA LYS A 63 13.20 -9.89 -19.53
C LYS A 63 12.36 -8.84 -20.25
N LEU A 64 12.50 -7.57 -19.87
CA LEU A 64 11.80 -6.47 -20.55
C LEU A 64 12.10 -6.46 -22.05
N ARG A 65 13.37 -6.65 -22.43
CA ARG A 65 13.79 -6.73 -23.83
C ARG A 65 13.24 -7.98 -24.52
N ALA A 66 13.31 -9.13 -23.88
CA ALA A 66 12.85 -10.40 -24.43
C ALA A 66 11.34 -10.40 -24.74
N TYR A 67 10.54 -9.73 -23.90
CA TYR A 67 9.09 -9.60 -24.09
C TYR A 67 8.68 -8.29 -24.80
N ASN A 68 9.64 -7.47 -25.23
CA ASN A 68 9.41 -6.15 -25.83
C ASN A 68 8.49 -5.25 -24.97
N ILE A 69 8.67 -5.29 -23.65
CA ILE A 69 7.90 -4.52 -22.68
C ILE A 69 8.70 -3.27 -22.27
N PRO A 70 8.19 -2.06 -22.51
CA PRO A 70 8.83 -0.86 -22.00
C PRO A 70 8.62 -0.73 -20.48
N LEU A 71 9.60 -0.14 -19.78
CA LEU A 71 9.50 0.10 -18.34
C LEU A 71 8.25 0.94 -17.96
N SER A 72 7.83 1.85 -18.83
CA SER A 72 6.62 2.66 -18.61
C SER A 72 5.34 1.82 -18.55
N LEU A 73 5.30 0.65 -19.21
CA LEU A 73 4.15 -0.26 -19.13
C LEU A 73 4.03 -0.87 -17.74
N ILE A 74 5.15 -1.22 -17.10
CA ILE A 74 5.17 -1.74 -15.73
C ILE A 74 4.54 -0.73 -14.76
N GLN A 75 4.99 0.52 -14.82
CA GLN A 75 4.44 1.60 -13.99
C GLN A 75 2.93 1.78 -14.21
N THR A 76 2.53 1.90 -15.48
CA THR A 76 1.12 2.13 -15.83
C THR A 76 0.23 0.95 -15.42
N ALA A 77 0.71 -0.29 -15.57
CA ALA A 77 -0.04 -1.48 -15.19
C ALA A 77 -0.28 -1.55 -13.68
N ILE A 78 0.74 -1.26 -12.87
CA ILE A 78 0.60 -1.22 -11.41
C ILE A 78 -0.37 -0.10 -10.98
N GLU A 79 -0.28 1.08 -11.58
CA GLU A 79 -1.17 2.21 -11.28
C GLU A 79 -2.64 1.94 -11.65
N GLN A 80 -2.88 1.17 -12.72
CA GLN A 80 -4.22 0.79 -13.15
C GLN A 80 -4.79 -0.35 -12.31
N ALA A 81 -3.94 -1.29 -11.90
CA ALA A 81 -4.33 -2.46 -11.11
C ALA A 81 -4.55 -2.15 -9.62
N ASN A 82 -4.31 -0.92 -9.18
CA ASN A 82 -4.48 -0.49 -7.78
C ASN A 82 -5.53 0.63 -7.64
N ARG A 83 -6.76 0.39 -8.09
CA ARG A 83 -7.86 1.37 -8.06
C ARG A 83 -9.19 0.72 -7.68
N GLU A 84 -9.99 1.46 -6.92
CA GLU A 84 -11.40 1.13 -6.66
C GLU A 84 -12.31 2.04 -7.49
N VAL A 85 -13.38 1.47 -8.05
CA VAL A 85 -14.35 2.24 -8.86
C VAL A 85 -15.77 1.95 -8.37
N GLY A 86 -16.51 3.03 -8.09
CA GLY A 86 -17.95 2.97 -7.84
C GLY A 86 -18.73 2.89 -9.14
N ALA A 87 -19.67 1.95 -9.24
CA ALA A 87 -20.43 1.66 -10.46
C ALA A 87 -21.92 2.03 -10.34
N SER A 88 -22.23 3.06 -9.54
CA SER A 88 -23.59 3.55 -9.25
C SER A 88 -24.44 2.58 -8.43
N VAL A 89 -25.76 2.78 -8.44
CA VAL A 89 -26.76 1.94 -7.76
C VAL A 89 -27.65 1.23 -8.76
N ILE A 90 -28.13 0.04 -8.40
CA ILE A 90 -29.20 -0.68 -9.11
C ILE A 90 -30.43 -0.68 -8.21
N GLU A 91 -31.56 -0.20 -8.72
CA GLU A 91 -32.85 -0.27 -8.02
C GLU A 91 -33.52 -1.63 -8.29
N MET A 92 -33.89 -2.34 -7.23
CA MET A 92 -34.56 -3.63 -7.31
C MET A 92 -35.46 -3.83 -6.09
N ALA A 93 -36.74 -4.14 -6.32
CA ALA A 93 -37.74 -4.37 -5.28
C ALA A 93 -37.80 -3.22 -4.25
N GLU A 94 -37.88 -1.97 -4.71
CA GLU A 94 -37.95 -0.76 -3.87
C GLU A 94 -36.71 -0.54 -2.97
N ALA A 95 -35.58 -1.19 -3.28
CA ALA A 95 -34.29 -1.01 -2.62
C ALA A 95 -33.19 -0.64 -3.63
N GLU A 96 -32.26 0.21 -3.20
CA GLU A 96 -31.07 0.57 -3.96
C GLU A 96 -29.86 -0.27 -3.53
N TYR A 97 -29.21 -0.92 -4.49
CA TYR A 97 -28.01 -1.71 -4.28
C TYR A 97 -26.80 -0.99 -4.85
N MET A 98 -25.86 -0.59 -3.99
CA MET A 98 -24.60 0.01 -4.41
C MET A 98 -23.72 -1.02 -5.12
N VAL A 99 -23.31 -0.70 -6.34
CA VAL A 99 -22.38 -1.53 -7.11
C VAL A 99 -20.97 -0.95 -6.96
N ARG A 100 -20.04 -1.80 -6.55
CA ARG A 100 -18.65 -1.43 -6.27
C ARG A 100 -17.72 -2.52 -6.82
N ALA A 101 -16.70 -2.09 -7.54
CA ALA A 101 -15.61 -2.96 -7.96
C ALA A 101 -14.35 -2.60 -7.13
N SER A 102 -13.91 -3.54 -6.29
CA SER A 102 -12.64 -3.42 -5.56
C SER A 102 -11.48 -3.83 -6.46
N GLY A 103 -10.42 -3.02 -6.46
CA GLY A 103 -9.18 -3.34 -7.17
C GLY A 103 -7.95 -2.81 -6.46
N TYR A 104 -7.96 -2.75 -5.11
CA TYR A 104 -6.75 -2.43 -4.35
C TYR A 104 -5.87 -3.67 -4.20
N LEU A 105 -4.57 -3.49 -4.38
CA LEU A 105 -3.57 -4.51 -4.10
C LEU A 105 -3.37 -4.64 -2.59
N GLN A 106 -3.59 -5.82 -2.05
CA GLN A 106 -3.50 -6.11 -0.61
C GLN A 106 -2.16 -6.76 -0.25
N GLY A 107 -1.53 -7.46 -1.20
CA GLY A 107 -0.31 -8.21 -0.95
C GLY A 107 0.57 -8.42 -2.19
N LEU A 108 1.60 -9.25 -1.99
CA LEU A 108 2.54 -9.61 -3.04
C LEU A 108 1.88 -10.43 -4.15
N ASP A 109 0.93 -11.30 -3.80
CA ASP A 109 0.24 -12.15 -4.77
C ASP A 109 -0.60 -11.31 -5.75
N ASP A 110 -1.30 -10.29 -5.24
CA ASP A 110 -2.06 -9.36 -6.07
C ASP A 110 -1.13 -8.60 -7.02
N LEU A 111 0.01 -8.13 -6.50
CA LEU A 111 1.01 -7.40 -7.30
C LEU A 111 1.63 -8.29 -8.39
N ALA A 112 1.95 -9.56 -8.06
CA ALA A 112 2.44 -10.54 -9.03
C ALA A 112 1.39 -10.94 -10.07
N SER A 113 0.11 -10.80 -9.76
CA SER A 113 -1.00 -11.10 -10.68
C SER A 113 -1.34 -9.96 -11.64
N VAL A 114 -0.65 -8.81 -11.54
CA VAL A 114 -0.89 -7.65 -12.41
C VAL A 114 -0.56 -8.02 -13.87
N PRO A 115 -1.53 -7.94 -14.80
CA PRO A 115 -1.32 -8.31 -16.19
C PRO A 115 -0.53 -7.24 -16.94
N LEU A 116 0.46 -7.67 -17.70
CA LEU A 116 1.32 -6.86 -18.57
C LEU A 116 0.96 -7.00 -20.06
N GLY A 117 -0.01 -7.86 -20.39
CA GLY A 117 -0.45 -8.16 -21.74
C GLY A 117 -0.55 -9.65 -22.00
N VAL A 118 -0.59 -10.03 -23.26
CA VAL A 118 -0.72 -11.42 -23.71
C VAL A 118 0.33 -11.67 -24.78
N ASN A 119 1.00 -12.82 -24.73
CA ASN A 119 1.95 -13.21 -25.76
C ASN A 119 1.22 -13.73 -27.03
N ASP A 120 1.99 -14.01 -28.09
CA ASP A 120 1.45 -14.51 -29.37
C ASP A 120 0.69 -15.84 -29.25
N GLN A 121 0.89 -16.58 -28.17
CA GLN A 121 0.24 -17.87 -27.90
C GLN A 121 -1.03 -17.72 -27.03
N GLY A 122 -1.44 -16.50 -26.69
CA GLY A 122 -2.62 -16.26 -25.85
C GLY A 122 -2.37 -16.44 -24.35
N THR A 123 -1.10 -16.62 -23.92
CA THR A 123 -0.75 -16.74 -22.50
C THR A 123 -0.54 -15.35 -21.90
N PRO A 124 -1.19 -15.03 -20.75
CA PRO A 124 -0.99 -13.75 -20.10
C PRO A 124 0.44 -13.61 -19.58
N LEU A 125 1.02 -12.44 -19.78
CA LEU A 125 2.26 -12.03 -19.13
C LEU A 125 1.87 -11.28 -17.86
N LEU A 126 2.39 -11.72 -16.72
CA LEU A 126 2.16 -11.11 -15.42
C LEU A 126 3.45 -10.44 -14.93
N LEU A 127 3.35 -9.67 -13.85
CA LEU A 127 4.46 -8.92 -13.25
C LEU A 127 5.59 -9.82 -12.73
#